data_AF-A0A7J8F5W7-F1
#
_entry.id   AF-A0A7J8F5W7-F1
#
_cell.length_a   1.000
_cell.length_b   1.000
_cell.length_c   1.000
_cell.angle_alpha   90.00
_cell.angle_beta   90.00
_cell.angle_gamma   90.00
#
_symmetry.space_group_name_H-M   'P 1'
#
loop_
_entity.id
_entity.type
_entity.pdbx_description
1 polymer ?
#
loop_
_entity_poly.entity_id
_entity_poly.type
_entity_poly.pdbx_seq_one_letter_code
_entity_poly.pdbx_strand_id
1 'polypeptide(L)'
;MWPKKRPVDLATRWAQQEPFQGHGGGGSRLQWVEERIRFDKMEIGNWRQLLKKTKQNKNPSVNKGRQKHGEDTFNRAKLLNVGFLEALKEDATYDCFIFSDVDLVPMDDRNLYRCGDQPRHFAIAMDKFGFRLPYAGYFGGVSGLSKAQFLRINGFPNEYWGWGGEDDDIFNRISLTGMKISRPDIRIGRYRMIKHDRDKHNEPNPQRFTKIQNTKLTMKRDGIGSVRYQVLEVSRQPLFTNITVDIGRPPSWPPRG
;
A
#
# COMPACT_ATOMS: atom_id res chain seq x y z
N MET A 1 -2.31 25.61 -33.10
CA MET A 1 -1.12 25.62 -32.23
C MET A 1 -1.62 25.79 -30.79
N TRP A 2 -1.82 24.68 -30.07
CA TRP A 2 -2.31 24.67 -28.67
C TRP A 2 -1.14 24.29 -27.75
N PRO A 3 -0.99 24.91 -26.57
CA PRO A 3 0.21 24.72 -25.76
C PRO A 3 0.24 23.31 -25.14
N LYS A 4 1.37 22.62 -25.31
CA LYS A 4 1.72 21.38 -24.61
C LYS A 4 1.72 21.67 -23.09
N LYS A 5 0.65 21.33 -22.39
CA LYS A 5 0.64 21.32 -20.92
C LYS A 5 1.49 20.14 -20.44
N ARG A 6 2.28 20.38 -19.39
CA ARG A 6 3.29 19.41 -18.91
C ARG A 6 2.57 18.22 -18.25
N PRO A 7 3.11 16.99 -18.32
CA PRO A 7 2.47 15.77 -17.79
C PRO A 7 2.03 15.87 -16.31
N VAL A 8 2.74 16.66 -15.50
CA VAL A 8 2.44 16.93 -14.08
C VAL A 8 1.10 17.66 -13.88
N ASP A 9 0.65 18.45 -14.85
CA ASP A 9 -0.59 19.23 -14.78
C ASP A 9 -1.85 18.36 -14.91
N LEU A 10 -1.76 17.16 -15.51
CA LEU A 10 -2.89 16.25 -15.73
C LEU A 10 -3.17 15.34 -14.52
N ALA A 11 -2.11 14.84 -13.86
CA ALA A 11 -2.24 14.04 -12.63
C ALA A 11 -2.86 14.86 -11.48
N THR A 12 -2.57 16.16 -11.43
CA THR A 12 -3.11 17.09 -10.43
C THR A 12 -4.59 17.41 -10.67
N ARG A 13 -5.07 17.37 -11.93
CA ARG A 13 -6.48 17.64 -12.29
C ARG A 13 -7.41 16.46 -12.05
N TRP A 14 -6.94 15.22 -12.19
CA TRP A 14 -7.74 14.01 -11.92
C TRP A 14 -8.05 13.82 -10.42
N ALA A 15 -7.17 14.30 -9.54
CA ALA A 15 -7.40 14.24 -8.09
C ALA A 15 -8.51 15.21 -7.58
N GLN A 16 -9.10 16.02 -8.46
CA GLN A 16 -10.04 17.10 -8.09
C GLN A 16 -11.48 16.92 -8.64
N GLN A 17 -11.83 15.80 -9.27
CA GLN A 17 -13.19 15.60 -9.83
C GLN A 17 -13.98 14.51 -9.09
N GLU A 18 -14.93 14.99 -8.25
CA GLU A 18 -16.25 14.49 -7.85
C GLU A 18 -16.46 13.01 -7.36
N PRO A 19 -17.30 12.79 -6.31
CA PRO A 19 -17.52 11.48 -5.69
C PRO A 19 -18.61 10.66 -6.41
N PHE A 20 -18.24 9.49 -6.91
CA PHE A 20 -19.19 8.53 -7.53
C PHE A 20 -20.13 7.90 -6.47
N GLN A 21 -21.44 8.05 -6.67
CA GLN A 21 -22.50 7.35 -5.93
C GLN A 21 -22.71 5.93 -6.49
N GLY A 22 -22.84 4.92 -5.62
CA GLY A 22 -23.13 3.54 -6.04
C GLY A 22 -23.45 2.58 -4.88
N HIS A 23 -24.45 1.72 -5.11
CA HIS A 23 -25.32 1.04 -4.14
C HIS A 23 -24.76 -0.17 -3.35
N GLY A 24 -25.29 -0.32 -2.12
CA GLY A 24 -25.80 -1.56 -1.50
C GLY A 24 -24.90 -2.79 -1.35
N GLY A 25 -24.50 -3.10 -0.11
CA GLY A 25 -23.96 -4.42 0.28
C GLY A 25 -22.96 -4.32 1.42
N GLY A 26 -23.26 -4.92 2.58
CA GLY A 26 -22.47 -4.80 3.82
C GLY A 26 -21.49 -5.96 4.02
N GLY A 27 -20.26 -5.61 4.38
CA GLY A 27 -19.13 -6.48 4.72
C GLY A 27 -17.90 -5.60 4.99
N SER A 28 -16.91 -6.07 5.75
CA SER A 28 -15.67 -5.33 6.05
C SER A 28 -14.90 -5.15 4.74
N ARG A 29 -15.07 -4.00 4.08
CA ARG A 29 -14.62 -3.75 2.70
C ARG A 29 -13.27 -3.04 2.74
N LEU A 30 -12.17 -3.78 2.61
CA LEU A 30 -10.86 -3.19 2.31
C LEU A 30 -10.55 -3.45 0.84
N GLN A 31 -10.36 -2.36 0.12
CA GLN A 31 -10.37 -2.34 -1.33
C GLN A 31 -8.94 -2.21 -1.84
N TRP A 32 -8.40 -3.25 -2.45
CA TRP A 32 -7.16 -3.21 -3.24
C TRP A 32 -7.41 -2.67 -4.63
N VAL A 33 -6.44 -1.98 -5.19
CA VAL A 33 -6.45 -1.58 -6.58
C VAL A 33 -5.09 -1.84 -7.20
N GLU A 34 -5.10 -2.48 -8.35
CA GLU A 34 -4.02 -2.83 -9.25
C GLU A 34 -4.11 -1.86 -10.44
N GLU A 35 -3.39 -0.74 -10.48
CA GLU A 35 -3.44 0.17 -11.65
C GLU A 35 -2.68 -0.37 -12.87
N ARG A 36 -3.35 -0.45 -14.03
CA ARG A 36 -2.77 -0.51 -15.38
C ARG A 36 -2.77 0.89 -15.97
N ILE A 37 -1.74 1.70 -15.72
CA ILE A 37 -1.63 2.98 -16.43
C ILE A 37 -0.99 2.74 -17.81
N ARG A 38 -1.79 2.87 -18.89
CA ARG A 38 -1.27 3.04 -20.26
C ARG A 38 -0.79 4.48 -20.44
N PHE A 39 0.53 4.67 -20.55
CA PHE A 39 1.10 5.85 -21.20
C PHE A 39 1.64 5.40 -22.56
N ASP A 40 1.05 5.92 -23.63
CA ASP A 40 1.28 5.47 -25.01
C ASP A 40 2.77 5.31 -25.34
N LYS A 41 3.17 4.06 -25.61
CA LYS A 41 4.53 3.55 -25.90
C LYS A 41 5.50 3.48 -24.72
N MET A 42 5.12 2.76 -23.67
CA MET A 42 6.04 1.96 -22.86
C MET A 42 5.25 0.83 -22.20
N GLU A 43 5.48 -0.42 -22.62
CA GLU A 43 4.90 -1.62 -21.99
C GLU A 43 5.55 -1.85 -20.61
N ILE A 44 5.22 -1.01 -19.64
CA ILE A 44 5.65 -1.16 -18.24
C ILE A 44 4.41 -1.00 -17.35
N GLY A 45 3.93 -2.11 -16.81
CA GLY A 45 2.86 -2.15 -15.81
C GLY A 45 3.29 -1.37 -14.57
N ASN A 46 2.66 -0.22 -14.34
CA ASN A 46 3.01 0.68 -13.26
C ASN A 46 1.89 0.64 -12.20
N TRP A 47 2.10 -0.14 -11.14
CA TRP A 47 1.14 -0.39 -10.08
C TRP A 47 1.05 0.80 -9.11
N ARG A 48 0.00 1.62 -9.21
CA ARG A 48 -0.45 2.38 -8.04
C ARG A 48 -1.62 1.67 -7.38
N GLN A 49 -1.64 1.75 -6.06
CA GLN A 49 -2.73 1.25 -5.25
C GLN A 49 -3.68 2.40 -4.96
N LEU A 50 -4.95 2.26 -5.34
CA LEU A 50 -6.06 3.05 -4.82
C LEU A 50 -6.76 2.27 -3.69
N LEU A 51 -6.34 2.50 -2.45
CA LEU A 51 -7.13 2.06 -1.29
C LEU A 51 -8.21 3.12 -0.99
N LYS A 52 -9.44 2.92 -1.48
CA LYS A 52 -10.58 3.76 -1.08
C LYS A 52 -11.32 3.13 0.10
N LYS A 53 -11.40 3.84 1.24
CA LYS A 53 -12.42 3.57 2.27
C LYS A 53 -13.74 4.18 1.80
N THR A 54 -14.72 3.40 1.37
CA THR A 54 -16.06 3.92 1.10
C THR A 54 -16.79 4.21 2.41
N LYS A 55 -17.01 5.49 2.74
CA LYS A 55 -18.06 5.92 3.68
C LYS A 55 -19.41 5.86 2.94
N GLN A 56 -20.30 4.96 3.35
CA GLN A 56 -21.68 4.95 2.85
C GLN A 56 -22.49 6.10 3.48
N ASN A 57 -23.22 6.80 2.62
CA ASN A 57 -24.14 7.88 2.95
C ASN A 57 -25.31 7.32 3.80
N LYS A 58 -25.62 7.97 4.93
CA LYS A 58 -26.69 7.55 5.84
C LYS A 58 -28.07 7.87 5.24
N ASN A 59 -28.98 6.90 5.21
CA ASN A 59 -30.41 7.15 5.19
C ASN A 59 -31.03 6.59 6.48
N PRO A 60 -31.79 7.37 7.27
CA PRO A 60 -32.24 6.99 8.60
C PRO A 60 -33.58 6.27 8.53
N SER A 61 -33.57 4.96 8.28
CA SER A 61 -34.71 4.10 8.59
C SER A 61 -34.31 2.63 8.45
N VAL A 62 -34.85 1.79 9.33
CA VAL A 62 -34.64 0.34 9.48
C VAL A 62 -33.51 -0.05 10.47
N ASN A 63 -33.85 0.05 11.75
CA ASN A 63 -33.26 -0.73 12.83
C ASN A 63 -33.78 -2.18 12.75
N LYS A 64 -32.91 -3.12 12.37
CA LYS A 64 -32.95 -4.52 12.84
C LYS A 64 -31.63 -5.24 12.48
N GLY A 65 -30.83 -5.53 13.51
CA GLY A 65 -29.94 -6.69 13.54
C GLY A 65 -28.70 -6.77 12.63
N ARG A 66 -28.13 -5.66 12.12
CA ARG A 66 -26.85 -5.71 11.39
C ARG A 66 -25.69 -5.18 12.25
N GLN A 67 -24.80 -6.09 12.64
CA GLN A 67 -23.49 -5.75 13.20
C GLN A 67 -22.73 -4.84 12.22
N LYS A 68 -22.11 -3.78 12.75
CA LYS A 68 -21.39 -2.77 11.96
C LYS A 68 -20.12 -3.35 11.34
N HIS A 69 -20.20 -3.77 10.09
CA HIS A 69 -19.04 -4.14 9.29
C HIS A 69 -18.50 -2.88 8.59
N GLY A 70 -17.40 -2.32 9.11
CA GLY A 70 -16.79 -1.07 8.59
C GLY A 70 -15.94 -0.27 9.59
N GLU A 71 -15.84 -0.71 10.85
CA GLU A 71 -15.09 -0.03 11.92
C GLU A 71 -13.77 -0.76 12.29
N ASP A 72 -13.30 -1.68 11.45
CA ASP A 72 -12.13 -2.53 11.73
C ASP A 72 -10.80 -1.82 11.40
N THR A 73 -9.77 -2.05 12.24
CA THR A 73 -8.46 -1.41 12.13
C THR A 73 -7.76 -1.73 10.80
N PHE A 74 -7.14 -0.72 10.18
CA PHE A 74 -6.43 -0.90 8.92
C PHE A 74 -5.13 -1.71 9.07
N ASN A 75 -4.76 -2.50 8.06
CA ASN A 75 -3.51 -3.26 8.04
C ASN A 75 -2.86 -3.21 6.65
N ARG A 76 -1.92 -2.27 6.51
CA ARG A 76 -1.24 -1.97 5.24
C ARG A 76 -0.43 -3.16 4.75
N ALA A 77 0.50 -3.66 5.56
CA ALA A 77 1.42 -4.72 5.15
C ALA A 77 0.72 -6.02 4.77
N LYS A 78 -0.34 -6.41 5.50
CA LYS A 78 -1.14 -7.59 5.16
C LYS A 78 -1.84 -7.43 3.81
N LEU A 79 -2.39 -6.24 3.55
CA LEU A 79 -2.96 -5.89 2.26
C LEU A 79 -1.90 -6.03 1.15
N LEU A 80 -0.68 -5.52 1.35
CA LEU A 80 0.41 -5.62 0.35
C LEU A 80 0.77 -7.08 -0.01
N ASN A 81 0.72 -7.99 0.97
CA ASN A 81 0.87 -9.43 0.70
C ASN A 81 -0.26 -9.99 -0.17
N VAL A 82 -1.50 -9.59 0.08
CA VAL A 82 -2.66 -9.99 -0.73
C VAL A 82 -2.48 -9.53 -2.18
N GLY A 83 -2.09 -8.27 -2.38
CA GLY A 83 -1.82 -7.73 -3.72
C GLY A 83 -0.76 -8.53 -4.48
N PHE A 84 0.34 -8.92 -3.82
CA PHE A 84 1.36 -9.78 -4.41
C PHE A 84 0.79 -11.14 -4.87
N LEU A 85 -0.01 -11.79 -4.02
CA LEU A 85 -0.57 -13.11 -4.32
C LEU A 85 -1.61 -13.06 -5.43
N GLU A 86 -2.52 -12.08 -5.42
CA GLU A 86 -3.55 -11.94 -6.46
C GLU A 86 -2.96 -11.52 -7.81
N ALA A 87 -1.95 -10.64 -7.82
CA ALA A 87 -1.25 -10.28 -9.05
C ALA A 87 -0.63 -11.51 -9.72
N LEU A 88 -0.02 -12.41 -8.94
CA LEU A 88 0.55 -13.66 -9.46
C LEU A 88 -0.48 -14.69 -9.93
N LYS A 89 -1.75 -14.59 -9.50
CA LYS A 89 -2.84 -15.40 -10.04
C LYS A 89 -3.31 -14.89 -11.40
N GLU A 90 -3.31 -13.56 -11.59
CA GLU A 90 -3.63 -12.94 -12.88
C GLU A 90 -2.50 -13.19 -13.89
N ASP A 91 -1.24 -13.00 -13.49
CA ASP A 91 -0.08 -13.30 -14.32
C ASP A 91 1.11 -13.78 -13.47
N ALA A 92 1.43 -15.07 -13.61
CA ALA A 92 2.52 -15.70 -12.88
C ALA A 92 3.91 -15.21 -13.32
N THR A 93 4.02 -14.53 -14.47
CA THR A 93 5.26 -14.01 -15.04
C THR A 93 5.72 -12.70 -14.42
N TYR A 94 4.87 -12.03 -13.63
CA TYR A 94 5.29 -10.83 -12.91
C TYR A 94 6.52 -11.10 -12.03
N ASP A 95 7.59 -10.37 -12.30
CA ASP A 95 8.88 -10.50 -11.63
C ASP A 95 9.23 -9.31 -10.73
N CYS A 96 8.43 -8.23 -10.79
CA CYS A 96 8.66 -6.99 -10.08
C CYS A 96 7.36 -6.43 -9.50
N PHE A 97 7.41 -6.08 -8.21
CA PHE A 97 6.26 -5.60 -7.45
C PHE A 97 6.58 -4.24 -6.86
N ILE A 98 5.77 -3.25 -7.19
CA ILE A 98 5.86 -1.90 -6.64
C ILE A 98 4.72 -1.70 -5.65
N PHE A 99 5.09 -1.34 -4.42
CA PHE A 99 4.18 -1.08 -3.32
C PHE A 99 4.13 0.42 -3.10
N SER A 100 2.99 1.06 -3.39
CA SER A 100 2.86 2.51 -3.40
C SER A 100 1.69 2.95 -2.55
N ASP A 101 1.91 3.92 -1.67
CA ASP A 101 0.81 4.68 -1.07
C ASP A 101 0.07 5.47 -2.15
N VAL A 102 -1.26 5.53 -2.02
CA VAL A 102 -2.19 6.16 -2.98
C VAL A 102 -2.02 7.68 -3.05
N ASP A 103 -1.58 8.27 -1.94
CA ASP A 103 -1.43 9.70 -1.76
C ASP A 103 -0.05 10.21 -2.16
N LEU A 104 0.86 9.34 -2.63
CA LEU A 104 2.21 9.73 -3.01
C LEU A 104 2.38 9.79 -4.53
N VAL A 105 2.70 10.98 -5.02
CA VAL A 105 2.94 11.23 -6.44
C VAL A 105 4.42 11.60 -6.67
N PRO A 106 5.14 10.89 -7.56
CA PRO A 106 6.52 11.24 -7.90
C PRO A 106 6.56 12.60 -8.59
N MET A 107 7.56 13.41 -8.26
CA MET A 107 7.75 14.75 -8.83
C MET A 107 8.71 14.78 -10.02
N ASP A 108 9.36 13.65 -10.32
CA ASP A 108 10.37 13.52 -11.37
C ASP A 108 10.17 12.18 -12.10
N ASP A 109 10.04 12.23 -13.43
CA ASP A 109 9.78 11.07 -14.28
C ASP A 109 11.02 10.18 -14.50
N ARG A 110 12.21 10.66 -14.13
CA ARG A 110 13.44 9.85 -14.10
C ARG A 110 13.45 8.86 -12.94
N ASN A 111 12.52 8.98 -11.98
CA ASN A 111 12.35 7.99 -10.93
C ASN A 111 11.60 6.76 -11.46
N LEU A 112 12.28 5.96 -12.28
CA LEU A 112 11.67 4.83 -12.99
C LEU A 112 11.19 3.74 -12.02
N TYR A 113 9.90 3.43 -12.05
CA TYR A 113 9.24 2.38 -11.24
C TYR A 113 9.58 0.99 -11.78
N ARG A 114 10.77 0.52 -11.42
CA ARG A 114 11.27 -0.81 -11.75
C ARG A 114 12.14 -1.34 -10.63
N CYS A 115 12.15 -2.65 -10.49
CA CYS A 115 13.02 -3.37 -9.59
C CYS A 115 14.45 -3.40 -10.13
N GLY A 116 15.40 -3.68 -9.25
CA GLY A 116 16.79 -3.97 -9.61
C GLY A 116 17.32 -5.10 -8.72
N ASP A 117 18.63 -5.29 -8.71
CA ASP A 117 19.27 -6.39 -7.96
C ASP A 117 19.06 -6.30 -6.43
N GLN A 118 18.72 -5.11 -5.95
CA GLN A 118 18.46 -4.81 -4.55
C GLN A 118 17.05 -4.21 -4.37
N PRO A 119 16.36 -4.48 -3.24
CA PRO A 119 15.10 -3.82 -2.90
C PRO A 119 15.21 -2.30 -3.03
N ARG A 120 14.24 -1.69 -3.70
CA ARG A 120 14.29 -0.27 -4.07
C ARG A 120 13.34 0.56 -3.23
N HIS A 121 13.83 1.68 -2.71
CA HIS A 121 13.01 2.70 -2.04
C HIS A 121 12.91 3.93 -2.95
N PHE A 122 11.71 4.25 -3.41
CA PHE A 122 11.48 5.34 -4.35
C PHE A 122 11.20 6.67 -3.64
N ALA A 123 10.37 6.65 -2.59
CA ALA A 123 9.91 7.84 -1.88
C ALA A 123 10.90 8.35 -0.82
N ILE A 124 12.12 8.72 -1.25
CA ILE A 124 13.20 9.10 -0.34
C ILE A 124 13.16 10.56 0.12
N ALA A 125 12.39 11.41 -0.56
CA ALA A 125 12.25 12.83 -0.25
C ALA A 125 10.80 13.29 -0.42
N MET A 126 9.99 13.14 0.64
CA MET A 126 8.60 13.60 0.64
C MET A 126 8.49 15.05 1.14
N ASP A 127 7.58 15.82 0.57
CA ASP A 127 7.28 17.20 0.97
C ASP A 127 6.88 17.33 2.46
N LYS A 128 6.10 16.39 2.99
CA LYS A 128 5.72 16.35 4.41
C LYS A 128 6.90 16.24 5.38
N PHE A 129 8.04 15.75 4.91
CA PHE A 129 9.29 15.62 5.66
C PHE A 129 10.35 16.65 5.21
N GLY A 130 9.93 17.73 4.55
CA GLY A 130 10.84 18.77 4.05
C GLY A 130 11.80 18.28 2.97
N PHE A 131 11.37 17.31 2.15
CA PHE A 131 12.19 16.66 1.12
C PHE A 131 13.48 16.01 1.65
N ARG A 132 13.43 15.49 2.89
CA ARG A 132 14.52 14.74 3.50
C ARG A 132 14.06 13.33 3.87
N LEU A 133 15.01 12.39 3.85
CA LEU A 133 14.77 11.06 4.36
C LEU A 133 14.64 11.13 5.90
N PRO A 134 13.56 10.63 6.51
CA PRO A 134 13.34 10.74 7.95
C PRO A 134 14.48 10.13 8.80
N TYR A 135 14.94 8.94 8.41
CA TYR A 135 16.05 8.23 9.02
C TYR A 135 16.55 7.14 8.06
N ALA A 136 17.76 6.61 8.29
CA ALA A 136 18.41 5.66 7.38
C ALA A 136 17.59 4.37 7.15
N GLY A 137 16.90 3.89 8.19
CA GLY A 137 16.02 2.72 8.18
C GLY A 137 14.68 2.91 7.47
N TYR A 138 14.34 4.13 7.04
CA TYR A 138 13.01 4.42 6.50
C TYR A 138 12.79 3.75 5.13
N PHE A 139 11.70 2.99 5.01
CA PHE A 139 11.31 2.23 3.81
C PHE A 139 9.81 2.33 3.49
N GLY A 140 9.12 3.32 4.07
CA GLY A 140 7.70 3.58 3.83
C GLY A 140 7.42 4.36 2.53
N GLY A 141 6.14 4.63 2.25
CA GLY A 141 5.73 5.39 1.08
C GLY A 141 5.66 4.57 -0.20
N VAL A 142 6.76 4.52 -0.95
CA VAL A 142 6.83 3.78 -2.23
C VAL A 142 8.11 2.95 -2.28
N SER A 143 7.95 1.63 -2.43
CA SER A 143 9.05 0.66 -2.49
C SER A 143 8.82 -0.39 -3.58
N GLY A 144 9.88 -1.09 -3.99
CA GLY A 144 9.81 -2.10 -5.04
C GLY A 144 10.73 -3.28 -4.75
N LEU A 145 10.20 -4.49 -4.92
CA LEU A 145 10.93 -5.73 -4.73
C LEU A 145 10.65 -6.66 -5.91
N SER A 146 11.69 -7.35 -6.39
CA SER A 146 11.48 -8.45 -7.32
C SER A 146 10.72 -9.59 -6.65
N LYS A 147 10.12 -10.48 -7.44
CA LYS A 147 9.47 -11.71 -6.95
C LYS A 147 10.40 -12.48 -6.02
N ALA A 148 11.64 -12.68 -6.45
CA ALA A 148 12.65 -13.39 -5.66
C ALA A 148 12.99 -12.67 -4.34
N GLN A 149 13.15 -11.33 -4.37
CA GLN A 149 13.43 -10.54 -3.16
C GLN A 149 12.26 -10.60 -2.17
N PHE A 150 11.02 -10.48 -2.66
CA PHE A 150 9.81 -10.51 -1.83
C PHE A 150 9.61 -11.89 -1.19
N LEU A 151 9.79 -12.97 -1.97
CA LEU A 151 9.73 -14.34 -1.45
C LEU A 151 10.86 -14.61 -0.43
N ARG A 152 12.08 -14.09 -0.66
CA ARG A 152 13.23 -14.27 0.24
C ARG A 152 13.00 -13.71 1.64
N ILE A 153 12.21 -12.64 1.77
CA ILE A 153 11.86 -12.05 3.07
C ILE A 153 10.56 -12.61 3.68
N ASN A 154 9.96 -13.64 3.05
CA ASN A 154 8.63 -14.14 3.37
C ASN A 154 7.56 -13.03 3.29
N GLY A 155 7.69 -12.11 2.33
CA GLY A 155 6.84 -10.92 2.22
C GLY A 155 6.82 -10.05 3.50
N PHE A 156 5.72 -9.32 3.67
CA PHE A 156 5.57 -8.31 4.72
C PHE A 156 4.83 -8.86 5.95
N PRO A 157 4.96 -8.24 7.14
CA PRO A 157 4.30 -8.74 8.35
C PRO A 157 2.77 -8.57 8.30
N ASN A 158 2.01 -9.56 8.75
CA ASN A 158 0.55 -9.48 8.76
C ASN A 158 -0.02 -8.98 10.09
N GLU A 159 0.81 -8.81 11.12
CA GLU A 159 0.34 -8.48 12.47
C GLU A 159 0.32 -6.97 12.79
N TYR A 160 0.65 -6.12 11.82
CA TYR A 160 0.64 -4.66 11.98
C TYR A 160 -0.74 -4.08 11.71
N TRP A 161 -1.60 -4.19 12.73
CA TRP A 161 -2.91 -3.53 12.76
C TRP A 161 -2.75 -2.12 13.33
N GLY A 162 -3.17 -1.12 12.55
CA GLY A 162 -3.06 0.30 12.88
C GLY A 162 -1.84 0.96 12.26
N TRP A 163 -1.51 2.16 12.72
CA TRP A 163 -0.46 2.96 12.12
C TRP A 163 0.93 2.65 12.69
N GLY A 164 1.87 2.38 11.79
CA GLY A 164 3.31 2.55 12.00
C GLY A 164 4.10 1.29 12.37
N GLY A 165 5.33 1.24 11.86
CA GLY A 165 6.37 0.28 12.20
C GLY A 165 6.41 -0.97 11.32
N GLU A 166 5.46 -1.12 10.39
CA GLU A 166 5.49 -2.23 9.44
C GLU A 166 6.57 -2.04 8.38
N ASP A 167 6.82 -0.80 7.98
CA ASP A 167 7.90 -0.41 7.07
C ASP A 167 9.29 -0.61 7.69
N ASP A 168 9.43 -0.35 8.99
CA ASP A 168 10.65 -0.66 9.76
C ASP A 168 10.89 -2.17 9.88
N ASP A 169 9.85 -2.98 10.09
CA ASP A 169 9.95 -4.44 10.07
C ASP A 169 10.38 -4.95 8.69
N ILE A 170 9.82 -4.39 7.62
CA ILE A 170 10.23 -4.72 6.24
C ILE A 170 11.71 -4.37 6.01
N PHE A 171 12.16 -3.19 6.45
CA PHE A 171 13.58 -2.82 6.41
C PHE A 171 14.46 -3.85 7.14
N ASN A 172 14.04 -4.27 8.34
CA ASN A 172 14.76 -5.28 9.12
C ASN A 172 14.80 -6.63 8.40
N ARG A 173 13.71 -7.09 7.79
CA ARG A 173 13.70 -8.35 7.01
C ARG A 173 14.66 -8.31 5.84
N ILE A 174 14.69 -7.20 5.10
CA ILE A 174 15.63 -6.98 3.99
C ILE A 174 17.07 -7.07 4.51
N SER A 175 17.38 -6.37 5.60
CA SER A 175 18.71 -6.35 6.20
C SER A 175 19.13 -7.73 6.73
N LEU A 176 18.24 -8.43 7.42
CA LEU A 176 18.46 -9.77 8.00
C LEU A 176 18.67 -10.85 6.94
N THR A 177 18.19 -10.64 5.72
CA THR A 177 18.41 -11.55 4.58
C THR A 177 19.65 -11.18 3.76
N GLY A 178 20.44 -10.19 4.20
CA GLY A 178 21.68 -9.76 3.56
C GLY A 178 21.50 -8.84 2.35
N MET A 179 20.28 -8.37 2.10
CA MET A 179 20.00 -7.40 1.04
C MET A 179 20.21 -5.97 1.56
N LYS A 180 20.47 -5.04 0.63
CA LYS A 180 20.65 -3.61 0.89
C LYS A 180 19.56 -2.83 0.17
N ILE A 181 19.20 -1.66 0.68
CA ILE A 181 18.21 -0.81 0.02
C ILE A 181 18.89 0.08 -1.01
N SER A 182 18.41 0.02 -2.25
CA SER A 182 18.76 0.92 -3.35
C SER A 182 17.84 2.15 -3.33
N ARG A 183 18.41 3.33 -3.56
CA ARG A 183 17.71 4.62 -3.55
C ARG A 183 18.16 5.47 -4.75
N PRO A 184 17.25 6.23 -5.40
CA PRO A 184 17.63 7.20 -6.42
C PRO A 184 18.39 8.39 -5.81
N ASP A 185 18.92 9.29 -6.66
CA ASP A 185 19.37 10.62 -6.23
C ASP A 185 18.21 11.37 -5.56
N ILE A 186 18.49 12.10 -4.47
CA ILE A 186 17.48 12.82 -3.68
C ILE A 186 16.65 13.83 -4.48
N ARG A 187 17.19 14.37 -5.58
CA ARG A 187 16.46 15.28 -6.48
C ARG A 187 15.44 14.53 -7.34
N ILE A 188 15.74 13.28 -7.68
CA ILE A 188 14.88 12.40 -8.49
C ILE A 188 13.84 11.71 -7.60
N GLY A 189 14.21 11.28 -6.40
CA GLY A 189 13.33 10.59 -5.45
C GLY A 189 12.36 11.49 -4.69
N ARG A 190 11.96 12.63 -5.27
CA ARG A 190 11.04 13.59 -4.65
C ARG A 190 9.58 13.18 -4.87
N TYR A 191 8.80 13.28 -3.80
CA TYR A 191 7.37 12.97 -3.80
C TYR A 191 6.57 14.09 -3.17
N ARG A 192 5.36 14.27 -3.69
CA ARG A 192 4.32 15.12 -3.10
C ARG A 192 3.22 14.25 -2.52
N MET A 193 2.87 14.52 -1.26
CA MET A 193 1.71 13.91 -0.62
C MET A 193 0.44 14.68 -0.99
N ILE A 194 -0.57 13.98 -1.50
CA ILE A 194 -1.92 14.50 -1.66
C ILE A 194 -2.48 14.72 -0.25
N LYS A 195 -2.85 15.97 0.05
CA LYS A 195 -3.34 16.32 1.38
C LYS A 195 -4.66 15.61 1.68
N HIS A 196 -4.73 14.94 2.81
CA HIS A 196 -5.96 14.38 3.35
C HIS A 196 -5.96 14.48 4.88
N ASP A 197 -7.15 14.48 5.49
CA ASP A 197 -7.26 14.39 6.94
C ASP A 197 -6.76 13.04 7.43
N ARG A 198 -6.26 12.98 8.67
CA ARG A 198 -5.81 11.71 9.26
C ARG A 198 -6.95 10.69 9.22
N ASP A 199 -6.67 9.52 8.67
CA ASP A 199 -7.67 8.46 8.56
C ASP A 199 -8.20 8.05 9.94
N LYS A 200 -9.52 8.06 10.07
CA LYS A 200 -10.19 7.47 11.25
C LYS A 200 -9.87 5.98 11.31
N HIS A 201 -9.68 5.44 12.51
CA HIS A 201 -9.35 4.03 12.76
C HIS A 201 -7.95 3.59 12.26
N ASN A 202 -7.01 4.53 12.25
CA ASN A 202 -5.59 4.30 11.99
C ASN A 202 -4.76 4.80 13.18
N GLU A 203 -5.18 4.43 14.39
CA GLU A 203 -4.48 4.78 15.62
C GLU A 203 -3.08 4.15 15.63
N PRO A 204 -2.07 4.80 16.25
CA PRO A 204 -0.74 4.24 16.35
C PRO A 204 -0.78 2.85 16.98
N ASN A 205 -0.15 1.87 16.33
CA ASN A 205 -0.03 0.53 16.89
C ASN A 205 0.81 0.62 18.17
N PRO A 206 0.26 0.27 19.35
CA PRO A 206 0.97 0.39 20.62
C PRO A 206 2.15 -0.58 20.72
N GLN A 207 2.12 -1.67 19.96
CA GLN A 207 3.16 -2.70 19.96
C GLN A 207 4.23 -2.50 18.88
N ARG A 208 4.18 -1.42 18.09
CA ARG A 208 5.05 -1.25 16.92
C ARG A 208 6.54 -1.46 17.24
N PHE A 209 7.04 -0.88 18.33
CA PHE A 209 8.44 -1.01 18.72
C PHE A 209 8.82 -2.43 19.14
N THR A 210 7.96 -3.08 19.93
CA THR A 210 8.15 -4.48 20.32
C THR A 210 8.11 -5.42 19.12
N LYS A 211 7.23 -5.17 18.13
CA LYS A 211 7.17 -5.97 16.91
C LYS A 211 8.44 -5.80 16.06
N ILE A 212 8.92 -4.55 15.88
CA ILE A 212 10.17 -4.25 15.17
C ILE A 212 11.38 -4.95 15.81
N GLN A 213 11.48 -4.94 17.14
CA GLN A 213 12.56 -5.63 17.85
C GLN A 213 12.52 -7.15 17.65
N ASN A 214 11.33 -7.70 17.42
CA ASN A 214 11.10 -9.13 17.25
C ASN A 214 11.11 -9.60 15.79
N THR A 215 11.40 -8.74 14.81
CA THR A 215 11.39 -9.11 13.38
C THR A 215 12.17 -10.41 13.09
N LYS A 216 13.37 -10.57 13.68
CA LYS A 216 14.20 -11.76 13.48
C LYS A 216 13.52 -13.05 13.94
N LEU A 217 12.69 -12.98 14.98
CA LEU A 217 11.95 -14.11 15.53
C LEU A 217 10.66 -14.39 14.75
N THR A 218 10.02 -13.35 14.23
CA THR A 218 8.68 -13.44 13.62
C THR A 218 8.72 -13.62 12.11
N MET A 219 9.72 -13.11 11.39
CA MET A 219 9.68 -13.02 9.92
C MET A 219 9.51 -14.36 9.20
N LYS A 220 9.98 -15.47 9.79
CA LYS A 220 9.82 -16.80 9.20
C LYS A 220 8.40 -17.36 9.34
N ARG A 221 7.63 -16.92 10.34
CA ARG A 221 6.27 -17.41 10.66
C ARG A 221 5.17 -16.42 10.31
N ASP A 222 5.47 -15.12 10.29
CA ASP A 222 4.55 -14.05 9.92
C ASP A 222 4.96 -13.45 8.58
N GLY A 223 4.16 -13.69 7.53
CA GLY A 223 4.49 -13.29 6.17
C GLY A 223 3.49 -13.80 5.13
N ILE A 224 3.89 -13.86 3.86
CA ILE A 224 3.04 -14.42 2.79
C ILE A 224 2.67 -15.89 3.06
N GLY A 225 3.54 -16.66 3.71
CA GLY A 225 3.25 -18.07 4.03
C GLY A 225 2.12 -18.25 5.06
N SER A 226 1.77 -17.19 5.80
CA SER A 226 0.75 -17.22 6.85
C SER A 226 -0.38 -16.22 6.66
N VAL A 227 -0.40 -15.48 5.53
CA VAL A 227 -1.46 -14.52 5.24
C VAL A 227 -2.80 -15.25 5.08
N ARG A 228 -3.80 -14.81 5.83
CA ARG A 228 -5.19 -15.29 5.74
C ARG A 228 -6.08 -14.16 5.27
N TYR A 229 -6.81 -14.40 4.19
CA TYR A 229 -7.75 -13.47 3.59
C TYR A 229 -8.78 -14.22 2.74
N GLN A 230 -9.88 -13.55 2.42
CA GLN A 230 -10.90 -13.99 1.47
C GLN A 230 -11.13 -12.90 0.42
N VAL A 231 -11.14 -13.26 -0.86
CA VAL A 231 -11.55 -12.33 -1.92
C VAL A 231 -13.08 -12.24 -1.93
N LEU A 232 -13.60 -11.03 -1.78
CA LEU A 232 -15.04 -10.75 -1.78
C LEU A 232 -15.53 -10.31 -3.17
N GLU A 233 -14.72 -9.51 -3.87
CA GLU A 233 -15.09 -8.97 -5.17
C GLU A 233 -13.83 -8.67 -6.00
N VAL A 234 -13.89 -8.91 -7.31
CA VAL A 234 -12.89 -8.45 -8.27
C VAL A 234 -13.60 -7.63 -9.35
N SER A 235 -13.24 -6.35 -9.48
CA SER A 235 -13.83 -5.42 -10.44
C SER A 235 -12.76 -4.84 -11.35
N ARG A 236 -12.76 -5.28 -12.63
CA ARG A 236 -11.80 -4.81 -13.64
C ARG A 236 -12.28 -3.49 -14.24
N GLN A 237 -11.47 -2.45 -14.10
CA GLN A 237 -11.67 -1.12 -14.68
C GLN A 237 -10.68 -0.89 -15.83
N PRO A 238 -10.94 0.07 -16.74
CA PRO A 238 -10.05 0.34 -17.86
C PRO A 238 -8.60 0.66 -17.47
N LEU A 239 -8.41 1.30 -16.31
CA LEU A 239 -7.12 1.75 -15.80
C LEU A 239 -6.63 0.96 -14.59
N PHE A 240 -7.44 0.06 -14.04
CA PHE A 240 -7.06 -0.70 -12.86
C PHE A 240 -7.95 -1.90 -12.57
N THR A 241 -7.44 -2.93 -11.90
CA THR A 241 -8.27 -3.98 -11.29
C THR A 241 -8.48 -3.67 -9.82
N ASN A 242 -9.69 -3.78 -9.34
CA ASN A 242 -10.01 -3.60 -7.94
C ASN A 242 -10.28 -4.95 -7.29
N ILE A 243 -9.65 -5.26 -6.17
CA ILE A 243 -9.82 -6.51 -5.44
C ILE A 243 -10.28 -6.17 -4.03
N THR A 244 -11.53 -6.43 -3.73
CA THR A 244 -12.03 -6.29 -2.36
C THR A 244 -11.75 -7.56 -1.58
N VAL A 245 -11.14 -7.43 -0.40
CA VAL A 245 -10.79 -8.57 0.44
C VAL A 245 -11.25 -8.39 1.89
N ASP A 246 -11.60 -9.51 2.51
CA ASP A 246 -11.66 -9.65 3.96
C ASP A 246 -10.31 -10.16 4.46
N ILE A 247 -9.67 -9.42 5.37
CA ILE A 247 -8.39 -9.76 5.98
C ILE A 247 -8.51 -10.14 7.46
N GLY A 248 -9.74 -10.36 7.94
CA GLY A 248 -10.04 -10.60 9.35
C GLY A 248 -9.90 -9.35 10.22
N ARG A 249 -9.80 -9.56 11.53
CA ARG A 249 -9.75 -8.51 12.55
C ARG A 249 -8.46 -8.58 13.37
N PRO A 250 -8.02 -7.47 13.99
CA PRO A 250 -6.95 -7.52 14.97
C PRO A 250 -7.30 -8.50 16.11
N PRO A 251 -6.32 -9.23 16.66
CA PRO A 251 -6.54 -10.03 17.86
C PRO A 251 -6.99 -9.14 19.01
N SER A 252 -7.87 -9.65 19.88
CA SER A 252 -8.32 -8.93 21.07
C SER A 252 -7.12 -8.61 21.96
N TRP A 253 -6.80 -7.33 22.12
CA TRP A 253 -5.81 -6.91 23.10
C TRP A 253 -6.29 -7.30 24.51
N PRO A 254 -5.45 -7.89 25.36
CA PRO A 254 -5.78 -7.99 26.77
C PRO A 254 -6.08 -6.58 27.30
N PRO A 255 -7.06 -6.40 28.19
CA PRO A 255 -7.22 -5.14 28.91
C PRO A 255 -5.88 -4.74 29.50
N ARG A 256 -5.48 -3.48 29.33
CA ARG A 256 -4.34 -2.94 30.08
C ARG A 256 -4.70 -3.01 31.55
N GLY A 257 -4.13 -3.99 32.26
CA GLY A 257 -4.16 -4.07 33.72
C GLY A 257 -3.35 -2.97 34.36
#